data_AF-A0A142D8I6-F1
#
_entry.id   AF-A0A142D8I6-F1
#
_cell.length_a   1.000
_cell.length_b   1.000
_cell.length_c   1.000
_cell.angle_alpha   90.00
_cell.angle_beta   90.00
_cell.angle_gamma   90.00
#
_symmetry.space_group_name_H-M   'P 1'
#
loop_
_entity.id
_entity.type
_entity.pdbx_description
1 polymer ?
#
loop_
_entity_poly.entity_id
_entity_poly.type
_entity_poly.pdbx_seq_one_letter_code
_entity_poly.pdbx_strand_id
1 'polypeptide(L)'
;MSCKVGHKFRQCSKNSLNLLDTMASNSTNTTEDAGVTFPSDLYSQASKASAEDKLGFTVQTLEEVAVLFEEDHSFASWEKTTVEHFVNVTRQAEGLRSCIGAHGQ
;
A
#
# COMPACT_ATOMS: atom_id res chain seq x y z
N MET A 1 16.11 18.96 -2.90
CA MET A 1 14.67 19.02 -2.54
C MET A 1 14.38 17.92 -1.55
N SER A 2 13.84 18.26 -0.37
CA SER A 2 13.62 17.31 0.72
C SER A 2 12.11 17.16 0.93
N CYS A 3 11.52 16.12 0.34
CA CYS A 3 10.18 15.68 0.70
C CYS A 3 10.30 15.14 2.15
N LYS A 4 9.91 15.96 3.14
CA LYS A 4 9.94 15.61 4.59
C LYS A 4 9.03 14.42 4.95
N VAL A 5 8.37 13.82 3.96
CA VAL A 5 7.40 12.73 4.11
C VAL A 5 8.08 11.37 4.31
N GLY A 6 9.38 11.21 4.01
CA GLY A 6 10.06 9.91 4.10
C GLY A 6 9.97 9.21 5.47
N HIS A 7 10.08 9.96 6.57
CA HIS A 7 9.91 9.39 7.92
C HIS A 7 8.47 8.95 8.20
N LYS A 8 7.48 9.72 7.74
CA LYS A 8 6.06 9.39 7.92
C LYS A 8 5.68 8.18 7.05
N PHE A 9 6.14 8.16 5.79
CA PHE A 9 5.93 7.03 4.88
C PHE A 9 6.47 5.72 5.47
N ARG A 10 7.69 5.74 6.01
CA ARG A 10 8.28 4.56 6.66
C ARG A 10 7.43 4.08 7.84
N GLN A 11 6.84 4.99 8.62
CA GLN A 11 5.98 4.63 9.73
C GLN A 11 4.64 4.05 9.24
N CYS A 12 4.00 4.68 8.24
CA CYS A 12 2.78 4.17 7.61
C CYS A 12 2.99 2.77 7.03
N SER A 13 4.11 2.55 6.31
CA SER A 13 4.47 1.25 5.74
C SER A 13 4.60 0.17 6.82
N LYS A 14 5.31 0.45 7.91
CA LYS A 14 5.43 -0.49 9.04
C LYS A 14 4.08 -0.82 9.68
N ASN A 15 3.26 0.21 9.93
CA ASN A 15 1.96 0.02 10.54
C ASN A 15 1.03 -0.80 9.63
N SER A 16 1.03 -0.52 8.32
CA SER A 16 0.23 -1.26 7.32
C SER A 16 0.67 -2.72 7.25
N LEU A 17 1.97 -3.00 7.24
CA LEU A 17 2.49 -4.37 7.23
C LEU A 17 2.13 -5.14 8.51
N ASN A 18 2.18 -4.50 9.68
CA ASN A 18 1.76 -5.13 10.94
C ASN A 18 0.26 -5.47 10.95
N LEU A 19 -0.58 -4.59 10.39
CA LEU A 19 -2.01 -4.83 10.27
C LEU A 19 -2.29 -5.97 9.27
N LEU A 20 -1.58 -6.01 8.14
CA LEU A 20 -1.68 -7.10 7.16
C LEU A 20 -1.28 -8.45 7.78
N ASP A 21 -0.18 -8.49 8.54
CA ASP A 21 0.27 -9.68 9.27
C ASP A 21 -0.74 -10.14 10.33
N THR A 22 -1.38 -9.18 11.01
CA THR A 22 -2.46 -9.46 11.97
C THR A 22 -3.68 -10.08 11.28
N MET A 23 -4.10 -9.54 10.13
CA MET A 23 -5.20 -10.11 9.34
C MET A 23 -4.88 -11.53 8.86
N ALA A 24 -3.64 -11.77 8.40
CA ALA A 24 -3.20 -13.08 7.97
C ALA A 24 -3.15 -14.09 9.14
N SER A 25 -2.61 -13.69 10.29
CA SER A 25 -2.46 -14.56 11.46
C SER A 25 -3.80 -14.93 12.12
N ASN A 26 -4.79 -14.04 12.04
CA ASN A 26 -6.13 -14.29 12.55
C ASN A 26 -7.02 -15.02 11.54
N SER A 27 -6.54 -15.27 10.32
CA SER A 27 -7.30 -15.95 9.29
C SER A 27 -7.47 -17.43 9.62
N THR A 28 -8.71 -17.93 9.63
CA THR A 28 -9.00 -19.37 9.78
C THR A 28 -9.04 -20.10 8.44
N ASN A 29 -8.99 -19.37 7.32
CA ASN A 29 -8.95 -19.95 5.98
C ASN A 29 -7.56 -20.51 5.67
N THR A 30 -7.51 -21.67 5.03
CA THR A 30 -6.26 -22.23 4.49
C THR A 30 -5.87 -21.42 3.26
N THR A 31 -4.61 -21.00 3.17
CA THR A 31 -4.08 -20.31 1.99
C THR A 31 -3.92 -21.31 0.85
N GLU A 32 -4.87 -21.34 -0.06
CA GLU A 32 -4.68 -21.98 -1.37
C GLU A 32 -3.88 -21.04 -2.26
N ASP A 33 -2.98 -21.60 -3.09
CA ASP A 33 -2.28 -20.82 -4.10
C ASP A 33 -3.29 -20.33 -5.14
N ALA A 34 -3.60 -19.04 -5.11
CA ALA A 34 -4.59 -18.43 -6.02
C ALA A 34 -4.07 -18.28 -7.46
N GLY A 35 -2.82 -18.69 -7.76
CA GLY A 35 -2.22 -18.56 -9.09
C GLY A 35 -1.98 -17.11 -9.53
N VAL A 36 -2.06 -16.15 -8.60
CA VAL A 36 -1.85 -14.72 -8.88
C VAL A 36 -0.36 -14.44 -8.94
N THR A 37 0.11 -13.92 -10.07
CA THR A 37 1.53 -13.61 -10.27
C THR A 37 1.84 -12.18 -9.83
N PHE A 38 2.85 -12.01 -8.97
CA PHE A 38 3.34 -10.68 -8.59
C PHE A 38 4.08 -10.00 -9.77
N PRO A 39 3.77 -8.73 -10.12
CA PRO A 39 4.32 -8.04 -11.28
C PRO A 39 5.78 -7.57 -11.05
N SER A 40 6.70 -8.52 -10.83
CA SER A 40 8.10 -8.27 -10.46
C SER A 40 8.83 -7.38 -11.47
N ASP A 41 8.57 -7.57 -12.76
CA ASP A 41 9.18 -6.77 -13.84
C ASP A 41 8.76 -5.30 -13.77
N LEU A 42 7.52 -5.02 -13.39
CA LEU A 42 7.02 -3.65 -13.25
C LEU A 42 7.71 -2.94 -12.08
N TYR A 43 7.85 -3.62 -10.93
CA TYR A 43 8.61 -3.10 -9.78
C TYR A 43 10.10 -2.90 -10.12
N SER A 44 10.70 -3.81 -10.90
CA SER A 44 12.08 -3.68 -11.39
C SER A 44 12.25 -2.46 -12.27
N GLN A 45 11.29 -2.17 -13.16
CA GLN A 45 11.29 -0.97 -14.00
C GLN A 45 11.12 0.30 -13.16
N ALA A 46 10.13 0.35 -12.26
CA ALA A 46 9.90 1.48 -11.37
C ALA A 46 11.13 1.80 -10.51
N SER A 47 11.85 0.78 -10.03
CA SER A 47 13.08 0.96 -9.23
C SER A 47 14.21 1.70 -9.96
N LYS A 48 14.19 1.71 -11.30
CA LYS A 48 15.19 2.38 -12.15
C LYS A 48 14.71 3.73 -12.68
N ALA A 49 13.43 4.08 -12.49
CA ALA A 49 12.84 5.31 -12.97
C ALA A 49 13.30 6.55 -12.19
N SER A 50 12.85 7.73 -12.62
CA SER A 50 13.10 9.00 -11.94
C SER A 50 12.49 9.01 -10.52
N ALA A 51 12.92 9.95 -9.68
CA ALA A 51 12.34 10.07 -8.33
C ALA A 51 10.84 10.41 -8.37
N GLU A 52 10.40 11.17 -9.37
CA GLU A 52 9.00 11.54 -9.59
C GLU A 52 8.18 10.33 -10.05
N ASP A 53 8.68 9.57 -11.02
CA ASP A 53 8.01 8.36 -11.50
C ASP A 53 7.91 7.28 -10.41
N LYS A 54 8.97 7.12 -9.60
CA LYS A 54 8.95 6.23 -8.42
C LYS A 54 7.89 6.63 -7.42
N LEU A 55 7.76 7.93 -7.18
CA LEU A 55 6.76 8.48 -6.27
C LEU A 55 5.35 8.27 -6.83
N GLY A 56 5.13 8.55 -8.12
CA GLY A 56 3.86 8.30 -8.81
C GLY A 56 3.47 6.83 -8.77
N PHE A 57 4.40 5.93 -9.09
CA PHE A 57 4.19 4.48 -9.00
C PHE A 57 3.83 4.03 -7.59
N THR A 58 4.52 4.55 -6.57
CA THR A 58 4.23 4.23 -5.16
C THR A 58 2.83 4.69 -4.76
N VAL A 59 2.44 5.92 -5.11
CA VAL A 59 1.10 6.44 -4.84
C VAL A 59 0.03 5.58 -5.51
N GLN A 60 0.19 5.29 -6.81
CA GLN A 60 -0.78 4.46 -7.53
C GLN A 60 -0.91 3.07 -6.91
N THR A 61 0.22 2.45 -6.54
CA THR A 61 0.20 1.14 -5.87
C THR A 61 -0.57 1.18 -4.55
N LEU A 62 -0.39 2.24 -3.74
CA LEU A 62 -1.09 2.39 -2.47
C LEU A 62 -2.60 2.59 -2.67
N GLU A 63 -3.00 3.34 -3.70
CA GLU A 63 -4.40 3.54 -4.08
C GLU A 63 -5.05 2.21 -4.48
N GLU A 64 -4.41 1.43 -5.35
CA GLU A 64 -4.91 0.12 -5.78
C GLU A 64 -5.03 -0.86 -4.59
N VAL A 65 -4.05 -0.85 -3.66
CA VAL A 65 -4.12 -1.66 -2.44
C VAL A 65 -5.27 -1.20 -1.53
N ALA A 66 -5.48 0.10 -1.36
CA ALA A 66 -6.59 0.60 -0.55
C ALA A 66 -7.94 0.21 -1.15
N VAL A 67 -8.11 0.37 -2.46
CA VAL A 67 -9.32 -0.03 -3.19
C VAL A 67 -9.59 -1.52 -3.05
N LEU A 68 -8.57 -2.38 -3.23
CA LEU A 68 -8.71 -3.83 -3.07
C LEU A 68 -9.22 -4.23 -1.68
N PHE A 69 -8.79 -3.53 -0.63
CA PHE A 69 -9.22 -3.76 0.76
C PHE A 69 -10.47 -2.95 1.15
N GLU A 70 -11.13 -2.28 0.21
CA GLU A 70 -12.47 -1.68 0.39
C GLU A 70 -13.57 -2.51 -0.31
N GLU A 71 -13.20 -3.46 -1.17
CA GLU A 71 -14.13 -4.39 -1.82
C GLU A 71 -14.86 -5.31 -0.83
N ASP A 72 -15.75 -6.18 -1.32
CA ASP A 72 -16.42 -7.14 -0.44
C ASP A 72 -15.47 -8.29 -0.06
N HIS A 73 -15.14 -8.38 1.22
CA HIS A 73 -14.33 -9.47 1.80
C HIS A 73 -15.17 -10.36 2.72
N SER A 74 -16.50 -10.45 2.54
CA SER A 74 -17.35 -11.26 3.41
C SER A 74 -16.94 -12.74 3.52
N PHE A 75 -16.18 -13.24 2.54
CA PHE A 75 -15.62 -14.59 2.51
C PHE A 75 -14.28 -14.73 3.24
N ALA A 76 -13.61 -13.61 3.56
CA ALA A 76 -12.43 -13.60 4.38
C ALA A 76 -12.82 -13.59 5.86
N SER A 77 -12.08 -14.31 6.69
CA SER A 77 -12.28 -14.30 8.15
C SER A 77 -11.58 -13.12 8.84
N TRP A 78 -11.34 -12.03 8.11
CA TRP A 78 -10.62 -10.86 8.63
C TRP A 78 -11.50 -10.02 9.53
N GLU A 79 -10.91 -9.47 10.59
CA GLU A 79 -11.62 -8.60 11.52
C GLU A 79 -11.82 -7.21 10.89
N LYS A 80 -13.08 -6.76 10.80
CA LYS A 80 -13.47 -5.58 10.03
C LYS A 80 -12.76 -4.30 10.48
N THR A 81 -12.60 -4.07 11.78
CA THR A 81 -11.94 -2.87 12.30
C THR A 81 -10.44 -2.86 11.98
N THR A 82 -9.80 -4.03 11.92
CA THR A 82 -8.40 -4.17 11.45
C THR A 82 -8.28 -3.81 9.97
N VAL A 83 -9.22 -4.26 9.11
CA VAL A 83 -9.26 -3.89 7.69
C VAL A 83 -9.45 -2.38 7.52
N GLU A 84 -10.43 -1.79 8.22
CA GLU A 84 -10.67 -0.35 8.19
C GLU A 84 -9.44 0.46 8.62
N HIS A 85 -8.72 -0.01 9.65
CA HIS A 85 -7.48 0.62 10.10
C HIS A 85 -6.36 0.48 9.05
N PHE A 86 -6.24 -0.68 8.41
CA PHE A 86 -5.27 -0.92 7.33
C PHE A 86 -5.49 0.04 6.16
N VAL A 87 -6.73 0.16 5.68
CA VAL A 87 -7.08 1.08 4.58
C VAL A 87 -6.75 2.52 4.98
N ASN A 88 -7.12 2.96 6.19
CA ASN A 88 -6.85 4.32 6.65
C ASN A 88 -5.34 4.63 6.71
N VAL A 89 -4.52 3.71 7.22
CA VAL A 89 -3.05 3.90 7.27
C VAL A 89 -2.42 3.87 5.88
N THR A 90 -2.93 3.02 4.98
CA THR A 90 -2.48 2.95 3.58
C THR A 90 -2.80 4.24 2.84
N ARG A 91 -4.01 4.78 3.00
CA ARG A 91 -4.42 6.07 2.43
C ARG A 91 -3.63 7.26 2.99
N GLN A 92 -3.20 7.21 4.25
CA GLN A 92 -2.30 8.24 4.79
C GLN A 92 -0.94 8.29 4.07
N ALA A 93 -0.49 7.18 3.49
CA ALA A 93 0.72 7.15 2.67
C ALA A 93 0.49 7.80 1.28
N GLU A 94 -0.75 7.94 0.79
CA GLU A 94 -1.07 8.73 -0.41
C GLU A 94 -0.80 10.23 -0.22
N GLY A 95 -0.61 10.72 1.02
CA GLY A 95 -0.13 12.08 1.28
C GLY A 95 1.19 12.43 0.57
N LEU A 96 1.91 11.42 0.08
CA LEU A 96 3.01 11.52 -0.88
C LEU A 96 2.65 12.28 -2.18
N ARG A 97 1.38 12.30 -2.61
CA ARG A 97 0.88 13.07 -3.77
C ARG A 97 1.21 14.54 -3.69
N SER A 98 1.25 15.10 -2.47
CA SER A 98 1.65 16.49 -2.24
C SER A 98 3.09 16.80 -2.71
N CYS A 99 3.96 15.78 -2.79
CA CYS A 99 5.33 15.93 -3.28
C CYS A 99 5.43 15.86 -4.82
N ILE A 100 4.37 15.46 -5.55
CA ILE A 100 4.36 15.38 -7.03
C ILE A 100 4.10 16.77 -7.65
N GLY A 101 3.32 17.64 -6.99
CA GLY A 101 2.95 18.97 -7.50
C GLY A 101 3.89 20.13 -7.11
N ALA A 102 4.80 19.94 -6.15
CA ALA A 102 5.71 21.00 -5.68
C ALA A 102 6.82 21.37 -6.69
N HIS A 103 6.82 20.74 -7.86
CA HIS A 103 7.84 20.85 -8.90
C HIS A 103 7.45 21.70 -10.11
N GLY A 104 6.23 22.23 -10.14
CA GLY A 104 5.72 23.10 -11.20
C GLY A 104 5.61 24.57 -10.78
N GLN A 105 6.73 25.23 -10.53
CA GLN A 105 6.87 26.70 -10.61
C GLN A 105 8.33 27.09 -10.88
#